data_AF-A0A969UG19-F1
#
_entry.id   AF-A0A969UG19-F1
#
_cell.length_a   1.000
_cell.length_b   1.000
_cell.length_c   1.000
_cell.angle_alpha   90.00
_cell.angle_beta   90.00
_cell.angle_gamma   90.00
#
_symmetry.space_group_name_H-M   'P 1'
#
loop_
_entity.id
_entity.type
_entity.pdbx_description
1 polymer ?
#
loop_
_entity_poly.entity_id
_entity_poly.type
_entity_poly.pdbx_seq_one_letter_code
_entity_poly.pdbx_strand_id
1 'polypeptide(L)'
;MILRRVNEATRRLHSSGDCLRAAGFEITDAITETRSDGSKWARFHASRDGVRWAVHERIISEQDGSSWTDVSAWFWSALRRPLNGPWQAETVIRRFF
;
A
#
# COMPACT_ATOMS: atom_id res chain seq x y z
N MET A 1 0.90 2.98 -12.15
CA MET A 1 1.10 3.44 -10.77
C MET A 1 -0.15 4.17 -10.33
N ILE A 2 -0.54 4.05 -9.07
CA ILE A 2 -1.66 4.79 -8.48
C ILE A 2 -1.10 5.58 -7.28
N LEU A 3 -1.45 6.86 -7.20
CA LEU A 3 -1.17 7.73 -6.06
C LEU A 3 -2.49 8.25 -5.50
N ARG A 4 -2.67 8.17 -4.19
CA ARG A 4 -3.83 8.73 -3.49
C ARG A 4 -3.33 9.60 -2.35
N ARG A 5 -3.68 10.89 -2.37
CA ARG A 5 -3.47 11.79 -1.23
C ARG A 5 -4.62 11.62 -0.25
N VAL A 6 -4.30 11.39 1.01
CA VAL A 6 -5.26 11.14 2.09
C VAL A 6 -5.06 12.23 3.14
N ASN A 7 -6.07 13.07 3.33
CA ASN A 7 -5.94 14.25 4.20
C ASN A 7 -6.36 13.98 5.64
N GLU A 8 -7.11 12.90 5.89
CA GLU A 8 -7.64 12.54 7.20
C GLU A 8 -7.63 11.02 7.39
N ALA A 9 -7.53 10.57 8.64
CA ALA A 9 -7.60 9.15 8.95
C ALA A 9 -8.94 8.57 8.51
N THR A 10 -8.93 7.59 7.63
CA THR A 10 -10.16 7.04 7.03
C THR A 10 -10.09 5.53 6.85
N ARG A 11 -11.22 4.85 7.11
CA ARG A 11 -11.39 3.42 6.80
C ARG A 11 -11.72 3.16 5.33
N ARG A 12 -11.90 4.21 4.53
CA ARG A 12 -12.12 4.09 3.07
C ARG A 12 -10.84 3.81 2.29
N LEU A 13 -9.68 4.01 2.92
CA LEU A 13 -8.41 3.58 2.35
C LEU A 13 -8.26 2.08 2.64
N HIS A 14 -8.29 1.28 1.60
CA HIS A 14 -8.04 -0.16 1.65
C HIS A 14 -6.69 -0.50 1.04
N SER A 15 -6.15 -1.66 1.41
CA SER A 15 -4.97 -2.23 0.74
C SER A 15 -5.31 -2.50 -0.73
N SER A 16 -4.32 -2.41 -1.61
CA SER A 16 -4.54 -2.78 -3.01
C SER A 16 -4.85 -4.27 -3.15
N GLY A 17 -4.36 -5.09 -2.20
CA GLY A 17 -4.68 -6.52 -2.12
C GLY A 17 -6.16 -6.78 -1.92
N ASP A 18 -6.82 -6.03 -1.03
CA ASP A 18 -8.27 -6.15 -0.81
C ASP A 18 -9.06 -5.71 -2.04
N CYS A 19 -8.67 -4.60 -2.67
CA CYS A 19 -9.28 -4.15 -3.92
C CYS A 19 -9.16 -5.19 -5.04
N LEU A 20 -7.97 -5.79 -5.20
CA LEU A 20 -7.71 -6.80 -6.23
C LEU A 20 -8.46 -8.11 -5.94
N ARG A 21 -8.51 -8.54 -4.68
CA ARG A 21 -9.30 -9.72 -4.28
C ARG A 21 -10.79 -9.52 -4.59
N ALA A 22 -11.34 -8.35 -4.28
CA ALA A 22 -12.71 -8.01 -4.64
C ALA A 22 -12.95 -7.97 -6.15
N ALA A 23 -11.92 -7.68 -6.95
CA ALA A 23 -11.94 -7.73 -8.41
C ALA A 23 -11.66 -9.13 -9.01
N GLY A 24 -11.59 -10.17 -8.18
CA GLY A 24 -11.44 -11.57 -8.61
C GLY A 24 -10.00 -12.03 -8.85
N PHE A 25 -9.00 -11.34 -8.29
CA PHE A 25 -7.61 -11.81 -8.32
C PHE A 25 -7.32 -12.73 -7.13
N GLU A 26 -6.49 -13.75 -7.37
CA GLU A 26 -5.84 -14.49 -6.30
C GLU A 26 -4.64 -13.68 -5.79
N ILE A 27 -4.53 -13.54 -4.47
CA ILE A 27 -3.50 -12.71 -3.82
C ILE A 27 -2.66 -13.57 -2.87
N THR A 28 -1.34 -13.47 -2.96
CA THR A 28 -0.44 -14.06 -1.95
C THR A 28 -0.39 -13.20 -0.69
N ASP A 29 0.09 -13.77 0.41
CA ASP A 29 0.39 -12.96 1.60
C ASP A 29 1.40 -11.85 1.28
N ALA A 30 1.22 -10.71 1.93
CA ALA A 30 2.11 -9.56 1.80
C ALA A 30 3.32 -9.73 2.73
N ILE A 31 4.50 -9.45 2.19
CA ILE A 31 5.74 -9.32 2.96
C ILE A 31 6.21 -7.87 2.93
N THR A 32 6.96 -7.44 3.95
CA THR A 32 7.66 -6.16 3.88
C THR A 32 9.01 -6.35 3.19
N GLU A 33 9.17 -5.70 2.04
CA GLU A 33 10.41 -5.60 1.28
C GLU A 33 11.09 -4.27 1.60
N THR A 34 12.40 -4.30 1.87
CA THR A 34 13.23 -3.08 1.94
C THR A 34 14.02 -2.97 0.64
N ARG A 35 13.88 -1.84 -0.05
CA ARG A 35 14.60 -1.57 -1.31
C ARG A 35 15.98 -0.97 -1.06
N SER A 36 16.78 -0.89 -2.13
CA SER A 36 18.15 -0.37 -2.08
C SER A 36 18.25 1.09 -1.62
N ASP A 37 17.18 1.87 -1.77
CA ASP A 37 17.06 3.25 -1.28
C ASP A 37 16.62 3.33 0.20
N GLY A 38 16.51 2.19 0.89
CA GLY A 38 16.05 2.09 2.28
C GLY A 38 14.53 2.16 2.44
N SER A 39 13.78 2.37 1.36
CA SER A 39 12.32 2.43 1.44
C SER A 39 11.69 1.06 1.73
N LYS A 40 10.67 1.06 2.57
CA LYS A 40 9.89 -0.15 2.91
C LYS A 40 8.59 -0.17 2.12
N TRP A 41 8.28 -1.34 1.55
CA TRP A 41 7.08 -1.58 0.75
C TRP A 41 6.43 -2.89 1.19
N ALA A 42 5.11 -2.93 1.28
CA ALA A 42 4.40 -4.21 1.20
C ALA A 42 4.55 -4.73 -0.22
N ARG A 43 4.88 -6.00 -0.35
CA ARG A 43 5.00 -6.72 -1.63
C ARG A 43 4.17 -7.99 -1.57
N PHE A 44 3.32 -8.17 -2.58
CA PHE A 44 2.56 -9.39 -2.80
C PHE A 44 2.39 -9.63 -4.31
N HIS A 45 1.84 -10.79 -4.66
CA HIS A 45 1.47 -11.09 -6.04
C HIS A 45 -0.02 -11.15 -6.20
N ALA A 46 -0.48 -10.67 -7.35
CA ALA A 46 -1.83 -10.89 -7.84
C ALA A 46 -1.76 -11.81 -9.06
N SER A 47 -2.70 -12.74 -9.20
CA SER A 47 -2.83 -13.58 -10.39
C SER A 47 -4.28 -13.70 -10.85
N ARG A 48 -4.45 -13.78 -12.17
CA ARG A 48 -5.72 -14.02 -12.85
C ARG A 48 -5.44 -14.46 -14.29
N ASP A 49 -6.20 -15.43 -14.79
CA ASP A 49 -6.12 -15.92 -16.18
C ASP A 49 -4.69 -16.36 -16.59
N GLY A 50 -3.96 -17.01 -15.68
CA GLY A 50 -2.58 -17.45 -15.91
C GLY A 50 -1.54 -16.33 -15.93
N VAL A 51 -1.93 -15.06 -15.74
CA VAL A 51 -1.03 -13.91 -15.66
C VAL A 51 -0.75 -13.57 -14.20
N ARG A 52 0.49 -13.22 -13.90
CA ARG A 52 0.94 -12.81 -12.57
C ARG A 52 1.51 -11.40 -12.57
N TRP A 53 1.19 -10.63 -11.54
CA TRP A 53 1.70 -9.29 -11.31
C TRP A 53 2.38 -9.21 -9.94
N ALA A 54 3.49 -8.49 -9.85
CA ALA A 54 4.03 -8.00 -8.58
C ALA A 54 3.34 -6.68 -8.22
N VAL A 55 2.79 -6.61 -7.02
CA VAL A 55 2.23 -5.39 -6.45
C VAL A 55 3.12 -4.94 -5.31
N HIS A 56 3.49 -3.66 -5.33
CA HIS A 56 4.16 -3.01 -4.21
C HIS A 56 3.32 -1.83 -3.75
N GLU A 57 3.11 -1.70 -2.46
CA GLU A 57 2.42 -0.54 -1.90
C GLU A 57 3.05 -0.04 -0.60
N ARG A 58 2.88 1.26 -0.34
CA ARG A 58 3.25 1.91 0.92
C ARG A 58 2.40 3.15 1.14
N ILE A 59 2.36 3.62 2.37
CA ILE A 59 1.77 4.90 2.75
C ILE A 59 2.88 5.74 3.39
N ILE A 60 2.99 7.02 3.05
CA ILE A 60 4.04 7.92 3.52
C ILE A 60 3.40 9.18 4.07
N SER A 61 3.85 9.66 5.22
CA SER A 61 3.54 10.99 5.73
C SER A 61 4.30 12.03 4.90
N GLU A 62 3.59 12.99 4.31
CA GLU A 62 4.24 14.13 3.66
C GLU A 62 4.88 15.09 4.68
N GLN A 63 4.52 14.97 5.97
CA GLN A 63 4.97 15.88 7.02
C GLN A 63 6.32 15.48 7.63
N ASP A 64 6.54 14.19 7.87
CA ASP A 64 7.74 13.69 8.57
C ASP A 64 8.44 12.51 7.85
N GLY A 65 7.89 12.05 6.73
CA GLY A 65 8.44 10.93 5.97
C GLY A 65 8.23 9.55 6.60
N SER A 66 7.51 9.45 7.73
CA SER A 66 7.11 8.16 8.31
C SER A 66 6.38 7.32 7.26
N SER A 67 6.61 6.01 7.25
CA SER A 67 6.01 5.12 6.26
C SER A 67 5.42 3.86 6.87
N TRP A 68 4.38 3.34 6.21
CA TRP A 68 3.65 2.15 6.61
C TRP A 68 3.48 1.23 5.41
N THR A 69 3.63 -0.07 5.65
CA THR A 69 3.36 -1.15 4.67
C THR A 69 2.04 -1.86 4.96
N ASP A 70 1.39 -1.55 6.08
CA ASP A 70 0.07 -2.06 6.44
C ASP A 70 -0.90 -0.90 6.66
N VAL A 71 -2.10 -1.02 6.07
CA VAL A 71 -3.14 0.00 6.12
C VAL A 71 -3.71 0.13 7.54
N SER A 72 -3.80 -0.97 8.29
CA SER A 72 -4.32 -0.93 9.66
C SER A 72 -3.37 -0.18 10.60
N ALA A 73 -2.06 -0.44 10.49
CA ALA A 73 -1.00 0.25 11.21
C ALA A 73 -0.98 1.75 10.88
N TRP A 74 -1.11 2.12 9.60
CA TRP A 74 -1.28 3.51 9.20
C TRP A 74 -2.52 4.14 9.83
N PHE A 75 -3.69 3.50 9.74
CA PHE A 75 -4.95 4.06 10.24
C PHE A 75 -4.86 4.39 11.73
N TRP A 76 -4.34 3.47 12.55
CA TRP A 76 -4.17 3.71 13.98
C TRP A 76 -3.15 4.81 14.29
N SER A 77 -2.09 4.93 13.49
CA SER A 77 -1.11 6.02 13.61
C SER A 77 -1.74 7.38 13.26
N ALA A 78 -2.41 7.45 12.12
CA ALA A 78 -3.07 8.66 11.62
C ALA A 78 -4.17 9.14 12.57
N LEU A 79 -4.94 8.22 13.17
CA LEU A 79 -5.98 8.55 14.14
C LEU A 79 -5.40 9.18 15.43
N ARG A 80 -4.23 8.72 15.89
CA ARG A 80 -3.55 9.28 17.08
C ARG A 80 -2.74 10.54 16.79
N ARG A 81 -2.32 10.75 15.54
CA ARG A 81 -1.49 11.87 15.11
C ARG A 81 -2.06 12.51 13.83
N PRO A 82 -3.23 13.16 13.91
CA PRO A 82 -3.91 13.69 12.73
C PRO A 82 -3.12 14.79 12.02
N LEU A 83 -2.26 15.53 12.75
CA LEU A 83 -1.38 16.55 12.19
C LEU A 83 -0.15 15.98 11.47
N ASN A 84 0.06 14.66 11.48
CA ASN A 84 1.11 14.00 10.71
C ASN A 84 0.65 13.55 9.33
N GLY A 85 -0.45 14.12 8.84
CA GLY A 85 -0.87 14.05 7.45
C GLY A 85 -0.49 15.34 6.70
N PRO A 86 -0.80 15.45 5.42
CA PRO A 86 -1.47 14.44 4.60
C PRO A 86 -0.55 13.24 4.31
N TRP A 87 -1.17 12.13 3.92
CA TRP A 87 -0.46 10.89 3.59
C TRP A 87 -0.58 10.59 2.10
N GLN A 88 0.52 10.18 1.48
CA GLN A 88 0.54 9.66 0.13
C GLN A 88 0.52 8.12 0.17
N ALA A 89 -0.57 7.52 -0.32
CA ALA A 89 -0.65 6.08 -0.54
C ALA A 89 -0.24 5.75 -1.99
N GLU A 90 0.81 4.94 -2.13
CA GLU A 90 1.42 4.59 -3.40
C GLU A 90 1.18 3.12 -3.72
N THR A 91 0.74 2.82 -4.94
CA THR A 91 0.63 1.45 -5.47
C THR A 91 1.33 1.35 -6.81
N VAL A 92 2.27 0.41 -6.91
CA VAL A 92 3.00 0.07 -8.14
C VAL A 92 2.72 -1.37 -8.52
N ILE A 93 2.09 -1.58 -9.68
CA ILE A 93 1.82 -2.90 -10.23
C ILE A 93 2.73 -3.11 -11.44
N ARG A 94 3.46 -4.23 -11.45
CA ARG A 94 4.32 -4.64 -12.57
C ARG A 94 3.91 -6.05 -13.00
N ARG A 95 3.70 -6.25 -14.29
CA ARG A 95 3.43 -7.57 -14.86
C ARG A 95 4.73 -8.38 -14.90
N PHE A 96 4.66 -9.67 -14.54
CA PHE A 96 5.74 -10.61 -14.86
C PHE A 96 5.64 -10.99 -16.34
N PHE A 97 6.77 -10.87 -17.05
CA PHE A 97 6.90 -11.32 -18.43
C PHE A 97 7.15 -12.82 -18.48
#